data_AF-Q10CY1-F1
#
_entry.id   AF-Q10CY1-F1
#
_cell.length_a   1.000
_cell.length_b   1.000
_cell.length_c   1.000
_cell.angle_alpha   90.00
_cell.angle_beta   90.00
_cell.angle_gamma   90.00
#
_symmetry.space_group_name_H-M   'P 1'
#
loop_
_entity.id
_entity.type
_entity.pdbx_description
1 polymer ?
#
loop_
_entity_poly.entity_id
_entity_poly.type
_entity_poly.pdbx_seq_one_letter_code
_entity_poly.pdbx_strand_id
1 'polypeptide(L)'
;MVSQLFDYNLEYICDVTVHKMDFSKHQWCTAEDIGGRTFLIAPCYFGASRSANECGLEKDCVYAIFVRYKYFEVSKVEDGETEEYDLIEAPNSDIGMWILPTV
;
A
#
# COMPACT_ATOMS: atom_id res chain seq x y z
N MET A 1 2.09 -8.33 -6.82
CA MET A 1 0.72 -8.38 -6.30
C MET A 1 0.79 -8.00 -4.84
N VAL A 2 -0.07 -7.10 -4.38
CA VAL A 2 -0.22 -6.85 -2.94
C VAL A 2 -1.45 -7.64 -2.49
N SER A 3 -1.30 -8.44 -1.45
CA SER A 3 -2.37 -9.14 -0.76
C SER A 3 -2.66 -8.41 0.55
N GLN A 4 -3.92 -8.12 0.83
CA GLN A 4 -4.37 -7.46 2.05
C GLN A 4 -5.33 -8.39 2.78
N LEU A 5 -5.07 -8.67 4.04
CA LEU A 5 -6.00 -9.35 4.93
C LEU A 5 -6.69 -8.29 5.78
N PHE A 6 -8.01 -8.17 5.65
CA PHE A 6 -8.80 -7.26 6.46
C PHE A 6 -9.34 -7.96 7.70
N ASP A 7 -9.71 -7.17 8.70
CA ASP A 7 -10.63 -7.63 9.73
C ASP A 7 -12.02 -7.96 9.14
N TYR A 8 -12.90 -8.53 9.97
CA TYR A 8 -14.23 -8.96 9.51
C TYR A 8 -15.08 -7.81 8.96
N ASN A 9 -14.89 -6.58 9.46
CA ASN A 9 -15.69 -5.43 9.08
C ASN A 9 -15.08 -4.62 7.93
N LEU A 10 -13.91 -5.00 7.41
CA LEU A 10 -13.14 -4.23 6.43
C LEU A 10 -12.77 -2.81 6.92
N GLU A 11 -12.62 -2.66 8.23
CA GLU A 11 -12.31 -1.39 8.89
C GLU A 11 -10.81 -1.13 8.94
N TYR A 12 -9.97 -2.17 9.10
CA TYR A 12 -8.51 -2.03 9.10
C TYR A 12 -7.81 -3.24 8.48
N ILE A 13 -6.56 -3.07 8.07
CA ILE A 13 -5.75 -4.17 7.53
C ILE A 13 -5.04 -4.88 8.66
N CYS A 14 -5.28 -6.20 8.77
CA CYS A 14 -4.59 -7.08 9.70
C CYS A 14 -3.18 -7.46 9.21
N ASP A 15 -3.03 -7.62 7.90
CA ASP A 15 -1.76 -8.04 7.29
C ASP A 15 -1.64 -7.56 5.83
N VAL A 16 -0.43 -7.20 5.44
CA VAL A 16 -0.06 -6.83 4.07
C VAL A 16 1.11 -7.70 3.63
N THR A 17 0.90 -8.52 2.61
CA THR A 17 1.98 -9.29 2.00
C THR A 17 2.15 -8.89 0.55
N VAL A 18 3.39 -8.64 0.13
CA VAL A 18 3.71 -8.42 -1.28
C VAL A 18 4.22 -9.71 -1.89
N HIS A 19 3.69 -10.06 -3.06
CA HIS A 19 4.11 -11.22 -3.83
C HIS A 19 4.66 -10.79 -5.19
N LYS A 20 5.72 -11.47 -5.62
CA LYS A 20 6.29 -11.37 -6.96
C LYS A 20 6.11 -12.69 -7.70
N MET A 21 5.93 -12.59 -9.02
CA MET A 21 5.86 -13.76 -9.89
C MET A 21 7.26 -14.02 -10.45
N ASP A 22 7.82 -15.19 -10.17
CA ASP A 22 9.00 -15.70 -10.87
C ASP A 22 8.53 -16.26 -12.22
N PHE A 23 8.68 -15.46 -13.28
CA PHE A 23 8.28 -15.86 -14.64
C PHE A 23 9.13 -17.00 -15.21
N SER A 24 10.34 -17.22 -14.70
CA SER A 24 11.15 -18.35 -15.15
C SER A 24 10.57 -19.68 -14.67
N LYS A 25 10.03 -19.69 -13.44
CA LYS A 25 9.41 -20.87 -12.81
C LYS A 25 7.89 -20.91 -12.92
N HIS A 26 7.27 -19.83 -13.38
CA HIS A 26 5.84 -19.62 -13.36
C HIS A 26 5.22 -19.79 -11.96
N GLN A 27 5.87 -19.24 -10.94
CA GLN A 27 5.47 -19.39 -9.54
C GLN A 27 5.43 -18.06 -8.79
N TRP A 28 4.47 -17.92 -7.89
CA TRP A 28 4.39 -16.80 -6.96
C TRP A 28 5.29 -17.06 -5.76
N CYS A 29 6.03 -16.03 -5.33
CA CYS A 29 6.77 -16.03 -4.08
C CYS A 29 6.54 -14.71 -3.33
N THR A 30 6.67 -14.76 -2.00
CA THR A 30 6.68 -13.53 -1.18
C THR A 30 7.89 -12.68 -1.57
N ALA A 31 7.66 -11.37 -1.66
CA ALA A 31 8.70 -10.38 -1.87
C ALA A 31 9.17 -9.89 -0.49
N GLU A 32 10.49 -9.91 -0.27
CA GLU A 32 11.13 -9.33 0.91
C GLU A 32 11.49 -7.84 0.67
N ASP A 33 11.63 -7.45 -0.60
CA ASP A 33 11.83 -6.08 -1.06
C ASP A 33 11.13 -5.88 -2.42
N ILE A 34 10.93 -4.62 -2.81
CA ILE A 34 10.36 -4.23 -4.10
C ILE A 34 11.28 -3.24 -4.84
N GLY A 35 12.58 -3.32 -4.59
CA GLY A 35 13.61 -2.56 -5.29
C GLY A 35 13.55 -1.06 -5.05
N GLY A 36 13.22 -0.63 -3.83
CA GLY A 36 13.09 0.80 -3.47
C GLY A 36 11.89 1.48 -4.10
N ARG A 37 10.94 0.69 -4.62
CA ARG A 37 9.64 1.17 -5.08
C ARG A 37 8.68 1.19 -3.91
N THR A 38 7.52 1.76 -4.15
CA THR A 38 6.40 1.72 -3.21
C THR A 38 5.10 1.45 -3.96
N PHE A 39 4.14 0.84 -3.28
CA PHE A 39 2.77 0.73 -3.76
C PHE A 39 1.90 1.76 -3.06
N LEU A 40 1.09 2.50 -3.84
CA LEU A 40 -0.04 3.27 -3.31
C LEU A 40 -1.31 2.54 -3.71
N ILE A 41 -2.08 2.09 -2.72
CA ILE A 41 -3.28 1.29 -2.92
C ILE A 41 -4.46 1.92 -2.19
N ALA A 42 -5.61 1.87 -2.83
CA ALA A 42 -6.88 2.07 -2.17
C ALA A 42 -7.49 0.68 -1.93
N PRO A 43 -7.72 0.25 -0.67
CA PRO A 43 -8.42 -0.98 -0.32
C PRO A 43 -9.64 -1.23 -1.21
N CYS A 44 -9.78 -2.47 -1.71
CA CYS A 44 -10.85 -2.89 -2.63
C CYS A 44 -10.86 -2.20 -4.02
N TYR A 45 -9.87 -1.37 -4.33
CA TYR A 45 -9.71 -0.71 -5.63
C TYR A 45 -8.33 -1.00 -6.24
N PHE A 46 -8.05 -0.37 -7.36
CA PHE A 46 -6.74 -0.46 -8.00
C PHE A 46 -5.70 0.34 -7.23
N GLY A 47 -4.44 -0.05 -7.42
CA GLY A 47 -3.28 0.65 -6.90
C GLY A 47 -2.29 0.97 -8.01
N ALA A 48 -1.29 1.77 -7.66
CA ALA A 48 -0.17 2.09 -8.52
C ALA A 48 1.13 1.78 -7.80
N SER A 49 2.22 1.64 -8.57
CA SER A 49 3.54 1.52 -8.00
C SER A 49 4.50 2.53 -8.62
N ARG A 50 5.25 3.20 -7.76
CA ARG A 50 6.13 4.34 -8.10
C ARG A 50 7.51 4.14 -7.48
N SER A 51 8.51 4.83 -8.05
CA SER A 51 9.82 4.95 -7.40
C SER A 51 9.65 5.77 -6.12
N ALA A 52 10.08 5.23 -4.97
CA ALA A 52 9.91 5.93 -3.69
C ALA A 52 10.72 7.24 -3.66
N ASN A 53 11.96 7.20 -4.19
CA ASN A 53 12.83 8.36 -4.29
C ASN A 53 12.23 9.52 -5.11
N GLU A 54 11.49 9.21 -6.18
CA GLU A 54 10.88 10.24 -7.03
C GLU A 54 9.65 10.90 -6.40
N CYS A 55 9.13 10.31 -5.32
CA CYS A 55 7.88 10.70 -4.67
C CYS A 55 8.10 11.12 -3.21
N GLY A 56 9.36 11.21 -2.74
CA GLY A 56 9.67 11.47 -1.34
C GLY A 56 9.08 10.44 -0.36
N LEU A 57 8.81 9.22 -0.82
CA LEU A 57 8.17 8.16 -0.02
C LEU A 57 9.22 7.23 0.58
N GLU A 58 8.81 6.49 1.60
CA GLU A 58 9.62 5.42 2.17
C GLU A 58 9.75 4.27 1.16
N LYS A 59 10.96 3.72 1.10
CA LYS A 59 11.29 2.62 0.20
C LYS A 59 10.66 1.33 0.70
N ASP A 60 10.31 0.46 -0.23
CA ASP A 60 9.90 -0.90 0.06
C ASP A 60 8.70 -0.97 1.01
N CYS A 61 7.75 -0.06 0.79
CA CYS A 61 6.54 0.10 1.59
C CYS A 61 5.27 0.02 0.73
N VAL A 62 4.16 -0.34 1.38
CA VAL A 62 2.80 -0.27 0.85
C VAL A 62 2.03 0.79 1.62
N TYR A 63 1.53 1.79 0.89
CA TYR A 63 0.66 2.85 1.41
C TYR A 63 -0.79 2.49 1.13
N ALA A 64 -1.54 2.10 2.16
CA ALA A 64 -2.96 1.77 2.07
C ALA A 64 -3.83 2.93 2.54
N ILE A 65 -4.67 3.47 1.65
CA ILE A 65 -5.35 4.75 1.87
C ILE A 65 -6.83 4.52 2.23
N PHE A 66 -7.22 4.96 3.43
CA PHE A 66 -8.58 4.83 3.97
C PHE A 66 -9.30 6.18 4.02
N VAL A 67 -9.67 6.68 2.85
CA VAL A 67 -10.22 8.04 2.70
C VAL A 67 -11.50 8.27 3.50
N ARG A 68 -12.40 7.28 3.56
CA ARG A 68 -13.66 7.41 4.32
C ARG A 68 -13.39 7.77 5.79
N TYR A 69 -12.28 7.25 6.31
CA TYR A 69 -11.83 7.43 7.67
C TYR A 69 -10.70 8.47 7.78
N LYS A 70 -10.29 9.06 6.65
CA LYS A 70 -9.26 10.09 6.53
C LYS A 70 -7.93 9.71 7.20
N TYR A 71 -7.46 8.50 6.94
CA TYR A 71 -6.11 8.07 7.33
C TYR A 71 -5.48 7.20 6.23
N PHE A 72 -4.20 6.91 6.36
CA PHE A 72 -3.51 5.89 5.59
C PHE A 72 -2.55 5.09 6.47
N GLU A 73 -2.28 3.86 6.07
CA GLU A 73 -1.31 2.97 6.69
C GLU A 73 -0.08 2.83 5.80
N VAL A 74 1.08 2.69 6.42
CA VAL A 74 2.36 2.40 5.76
C VAL A 74 2.88 1.08 6.29
N SER A 75 2.84 0.04 5.46
CA SER A 75 3.33 -1.29 5.80
C SER A 75 4.66 -1.57 5.12
N LYS A 76 5.69 -1.93 5.90
CA LYS A 76 6.99 -2.37 5.38
C LYS A 76 6.89 -3.75 4.75
N VAL A 77 7.54 -3.95 3.61
CA VAL A 77 7.50 -5.23 2.90
C VAL A 77 8.32 -6.32 3.60
N GLU A 78 9.40 -5.95 4.31
CA GLU A 78 10.32 -6.90 4.93
C GLU A 78 9.69 -7.70 6.08
N ASP A 79 9.01 -7.02 7.01
CA ASP A 79 8.50 -7.59 8.25
C ASP A 79 7.00 -7.32 8.51
N GLY A 80 6.35 -6.56 7.64
CA GLY A 80 4.93 -6.20 7.78
C GLY A 80 4.66 -5.15 8.86
N GLU A 81 5.70 -4.53 9.44
CA GLU A 81 5.52 -3.45 10.40
C GLU A 81 4.67 -2.34 9.76
N THR A 82 3.61 -1.94 10.46
CA THR A 82 2.61 -1.01 9.94
C THR A 82 2.44 0.18 10.86
N GLU A 83 2.51 1.38 10.29
CA GLU A 83 2.27 2.65 10.95
C GLU A 83 1.04 3.34 10.36
N GLU A 84 0.27 4.06 11.19
CA GLU A 84 -0.96 4.76 10.80
C GLU A 84 -0.76 6.28 10.83
N TYR A 85 -1.31 6.97 9.83
CA TYR A 85 -1.17 8.41 9.64
C TYR A 85 -2.48 9.08 9.24
N ASP A 86 -2.84 10.17 9.92
CA ASP A 86 -3.99 10.98 9.56
C ASP A 86 -3.80 11.71 8.21
N LEU A 87 -4.85 11.71 7.38
CA LEU A 87 -4.96 12.53 6.17
C LEU A 87 -5.58 13.89 6.52
N ILE A 88 -4.79 14.72 7.20
CA ILE A 88 -5.21 16.06 7.62
C ILE A 88 -5.54 16.92 6.38
N GLU A 89 -6.68 17.62 6.43
CA GLU A 89 -7.17 18.49 5.34
C GLU A 89 -7.46 17.79 4.00
N ALA A 90 -7.46 16.46 3.95
CA ALA A 90 -7.80 15.75 2.72
C ALA A 90 -9.24 16.06 2.27
N PRO A 91 -9.46 16.25 0.95
CA PRO A 91 -10.79 16.47 0.40
C PRO A 91 -11.67 15.25 0.65
N ASN A 92 -12.97 15.46 0.85
CA ASN A 92 -13.91 14.36 0.98
C ASN A 92 -14.05 13.60 -0.35
N SER A 93 -14.06 12.27 -0.30
CA SER A 93 -14.50 11.40 -1.39
C SER A 93 -15.30 10.23 -0.81
N ASP A 94 -16.40 9.89 -1.48
CA ASP A 94 -17.36 8.90 -0.97
C ASP A 94 -17.09 7.48 -1.47
N ILE A 95 -16.29 7.30 -2.53
CA ILE A 95 -16.15 6.00 -3.21
C ILE A 95 -14.68 5.65 -3.50
N GLY A 96 -14.11 6.21 -4.57
CA GLY A 96 -12.76 5.91 -5.04
C GLY A 96 -11.89 7.15 -5.02
N MET A 97 -10.63 7.01 -4.62
CA MET A 97 -9.66 8.10 -4.64
C MET A 97 -8.27 7.57 -4.97
N TRP A 98 -7.42 8.49 -5.41
CA TRP A 98 -6.01 8.30 -5.69
C TRP A 98 -5.23 9.44 -5.04
N ILE A 99 -4.14 9.11 -4.35
CA ILE A 99 -3.18 10.12 -3.90
C ILE A 99 -2.11 10.26 -4.98
N LEU A 100 -1.85 11.51 -5.35
CA LEU A 100 -0.69 11.88 -6.15
C LEU A 100 0.41 12.34 -5.18
N PRO A 101 1.43 11.51 -4.89
CA PRO A 101 2.53 11.95 -4.04
C PRO A 101 3.35 13.03 -4.76
N THR A 102 3.78 14.04 -4.00
CA THR A 102 4.68 15.09 -4.49
C THR A 102 6.12 14.59 -4.52
N VAL A 103 7.02 15.38 -5.13
CA VAL A 103 8.47 15.12 -5.19
C VAL A 103 9.13 15.57 -3.90
#